data_AF-A0AA97DWX0-F1
#
_entry.id   AF-A0AA97DWX0-F1
#
_cell.length_a   1.000
_cell.length_b   1.000
_cell.length_c   1.000
_cell.angle_alpha   90.00
_cell.angle_beta   90.00
_cell.angle_gamma   90.00
#
_symmetry.space_group_name_H-M   'P 1'
#
loop_
_entity.id
_entity.type
_entity.pdbx_description
1 polymer ?
#
loop_
_entity_poly.entity_id
_entity_poly.type
_entity_poly.pdbx_seq_one_letter_code
_entity_poly.pdbx_strand_id
1 'polypeptide(L)'
;MLLCAALVLFTCPVPARALTLTAVNDTLLPLDDGTMPARLGGELYVPYSVFTMLGVSASQEGGVLSLSANGETLSFSPDEGYVYDQNLNSYSPPAYHRNGTVYVPVKLCCGKFGLSYSTLSFSGETVLRVTDGSAQSDSSFTSSNADSIQSAINTYKGVTPSTPSDGSGQTTEQPAEPPIPPVEEKPTQKPARVYLTFYGAPTTNTPAVLDALHSAGRLATFFLPVDASTWTDDTVRRIVAEGHTPALLLNASPQTAPADLVASLTAANERLTLLTGVSTRIVSNDTGCVKLTQAQRDALIGAGYRLWDSTFDSGDATQSAARAYATTAQNFVSTTATVVVRLHHSASTAQTVRSLSAYMSRQGIPSSRVILSATPINSTSDTR
;
A
#
# COMPACT_ATOMS: atom_id res chain seq x y z
N MET A 1 20.21 -42.94 35.71
CA MET A 1 20.33 -41.68 34.95
C MET A 1 18.98 -41.41 34.31
N LEU A 2 18.23 -40.43 34.82
CA LEU A 2 16.99 -39.95 34.21
C LEU A 2 17.35 -39.08 33.00
N LEU A 3 16.80 -39.39 31.82
CA LEU A 3 16.89 -38.53 30.65
C LEU A 3 15.56 -37.78 30.49
N CYS A 4 15.56 -36.50 30.82
CA CYS A 4 14.42 -35.59 30.64
C CYS A 4 14.25 -35.27 29.15
N ALA A 5 13.07 -35.55 28.60
CA ALA A 5 12.63 -35.03 27.31
C ALA A 5 12.17 -33.57 27.50
N ALA A 6 12.93 -32.62 26.96
CA ALA A 6 12.51 -31.22 26.91
C ALA A 6 11.52 -31.03 25.74
N LEU A 7 10.25 -30.82 26.09
CA LEU A 7 9.19 -30.43 25.16
C LEU A 7 9.43 -28.97 24.74
N VAL A 8 9.96 -28.77 23.53
CA VAL A 8 10.08 -27.44 22.92
C VAL A 8 8.70 -27.01 22.45
N LEU A 9 8.05 -26.15 23.25
CA LEU A 9 6.86 -25.40 22.84
C LEU A 9 7.25 -24.46 21.70
N PHE A 10 6.91 -24.83 20.47
CA PHE A 10 6.92 -23.90 19.34
C PHE A 10 5.86 -22.83 19.60
N THR A 11 6.27 -21.66 20.05
CA THR A 11 5.42 -20.46 19.96
C THR A 11 5.37 -20.06 18.50
N CYS A 12 4.35 -20.55 17.78
CA CYS A 12 3.99 -20.00 16.48
C CYS A 12 3.83 -18.48 16.65
N PRO A 13 4.57 -17.64 15.90
CA PRO A 13 4.29 -16.22 15.89
C PRO A 13 2.85 -16.05 15.36
N VAL A 14 1.99 -15.48 16.20
CA VAL A 14 0.65 -15.06 15.79
C VAL A 14 0.84 -14.10 14.60
N PRO A 15 0.15 -14.30 13.46
CA PRO A 15 0.25 -13.36 12.35
C PRO A 15 -0.09 -11.96 12.86
N ALA A 16 0.84 -11.02 12.70
CA ALA A 16 0.64 -9.63 13.07
C ALA A 16 -0.60 -9.11 12.32
N ARG A 17 -1.73 -9.02 13.02
CA ARG A 17 -2.93 -8.39 12.48
C ARG A 17 -2.63 -6.90 12.33
N ALA A 18 -2.81 -6.37 11.13
CA ALA A 18 -2.76 -4.94 10.90
C ALA A 18 -3.78 -4.26 11.83
N LEU A 19 -3.32 -3.29 12.61
CA LEU A 19 -4.10 -2.57 13.60
C LEU A 19 -4.95 -1.52 12.88
N THR A 20 -6.24 -1.47 13.23
CA THR A 20 -7.11 -0.37 12.78
C THR A 20 -7.63 0.37 14.00
N LEU A 21 -7.23 1.63 14.14
CA LEU A 21 -7.74 2.56 15.13
C LEU A 21 -9.05 3.18 14.63
N THR A 22 -9.90 3.63 15.54
CA THR A 22 -11.13 4.35 15.21
C THR A 22 -11.03 5.79 15.73
N ALA A 23 -11.46 6.75 14.93
CA ALA A 23 -11.61 8.14 15.34
C ALA A 23 -13.01 8.66 14.99
N VAL A 24 -13.53 9.54 15.84
CA VAL A 24 -14.82 10.22 15.65
C VAL A 24 -14.55 11.72 15.67
N ASN A 25 -14.90 12.40 14.57
CA ASN A 25 -14.47 13.79 14.33
C ASN A 25 -12.97 13.96 14.64
N ASP A 26 -12.60 14.80 15.59
CA ASP A 26 -11.21 15.09 15.92
C ASP A 26 -10.66 14.25 17.10
N THR A 27 -11.43 13.27 17.56
CA THR A 27 -11.13 12.47 18.75
C THR A 27 -10.77 11.04 18.38
N LEU A 28 -9.57 10.60 18.77
CA LEU A 28 -9.17 9.19 18.70
C LEU A 28 -9.89 8.39 19.79
N LEU A 29 -10.51 7.26 19.41
CA LEU A 29 -11.13 6.37 20.37
C LEU A 29 -10.09 5.44 21.03
N PRO A 30 -10.32 4.99 22.27
CA PRO A 30 -9.50 3.96 22.89
C PRO A 30 -9.40 2.73 22.01
N LEU A 31 -8.19 2.14 21.98
CA LEU A 31 -7.89 0.98 21.17
C LEU A 31 -8.05 -0.28 22.03
N ASP A 32 -9.18 -0.97 21.87
CA ASP A 32 -9.42 -2.27 22.49
C ASP A 32 -9.94 -3.29 21.45
N ASP A 33 -9.74 -4.58 21.71
CA ASP A 33 -10.16 -5.64 20.77
C ASP A 33 -11.67 -5.64 20.50
N GLY A 34 -12.48 -5.10 21.42
CA GLY A 34 -13.93 -4.96 21.31
C GLY A 34 -14.39 -3.82 20.42
N THR A 35 -13.54 -2.81 20.20
CA THR A 35 -13.85 -1.58 19.44
C THR A 35 -13.11 -1.45 18.11
N MET A 36 -12.18 -2.37 17.81
CA MET A 36 -11.44 -2.38 16.55
C MET A 36 -12.33 -2.65 15.33
N PRO A 37 -12.23 -1.83 14.27
CA PRO A 37 -12.95 -2.07 13.03
C PRO A 37 -12.68 -3.46 12.45
N ALA A 38 -13.71 -4.05 11.84
CA ALA A 38 -13.61 -5.31 11.12
C ALA A 38 -13.64 -5.07 9.61
N ARG A 39 -12.93 -5.90 8.86
CA ARG A 39 -13.10 -5.98 7.41
C ARG A 39 -13.73 -7.32 7.05
N LEU A 40 -14.98 -7.30 6.61
CA LEU A 40 -15.76 -8.50 6.27
C LEU A 40 -16.28 -8.35 4.84
N GLY A 41 -15.96 -9.31 3.97
CA GLY A 41 -16.35 -9.24 2.56
C GLY A 41 -15.82 -8.01 1.80
N GLY A 42 -14.75 -7.38 2.32
CA GLY A 42 -14.19 -6.14 1.76
C GLY A 42 -14.79 -4.84 2.31
N GLU A 43 -15.86 -4.92 3.11
CA GLU A 43 -16.53 -3.77 3.73
C GLU A 43 -16.01 -3.53 5.14
N LEU A 44 -15.98 -2.25 5.56
CA LEU A 44 -15.56 -1.85 6.90
C LEU A 44 -16.76 -1.83 7.84
N TYR A 45 -16.53 -2.36 9.03
CA TYR A 45 -17.52 -2.47 10.09
C TYR A 45 -16.98 -1.91 11.39
N VAL A 46 -17.82 -1.20 12.14
CA VAL A 46 -17.50 -0.67 13.46
C VAL A 46 -18.64 -0.96 14.44
N PRO A 47 -18.39 -0.97 15.76
CA PRO A 47 -19.47 -0.98 16.73
C PRO A 47 -20.45 0.16 16.45
N TYR A 48 -21.75 -0.09 16.60
CA TYR A 48 -22.77 0.94 16.37
C TYR A 48 -22.59 2.19 17.25
N SER A 49 -21.91 2.06 18.39
CA SER A 49 -21.60 3.17 19.30
C SER A 49 -20.72 4.27 18.68
N VAL A 50 -19.97 3.95 17.62
CA VAL A 50 -19.25 4.95 16.80
C VAL A 50 -20.21 5.99 16.23
N PHE A 51 -21.38 5.54 15.78
CA PHE A 51 -22.41 6.42 15.22
C PHE A 51 -23.18 7.16 16.33
N THR A 52 -23.38 6.54 17.50
CA THR A 52 -24.06 7.22 18.61
C THR A 52 -23.25 8.39 19.18
N MET A 53 -21.92 8.35 19.07
CA MET A 53 -21.06 9.49 19.38
C MET A 53 -21.22 10.67 18.40
N LEU A 54 -21.76 10.43 17.21
CA LEU A 54 -22.07 11.44 16.19
C LEU A 54 -23.55 11.85 16.18
N GLY A 55 -24.27 11.58 17.28
CA GLY A 55 -25.67 11.97 17.45
C GLY A 55 -26.68 11.04 16.80
N VAL A 56 -26.27 9.87 16.29
CA VAL A 56 -27.21 8.83 15.83
C VAL A 56 -27.84 8.15 17.04
N SER A 57 -29.16 8.18 17.15
CA SER A 57 -29.87 7.47 18.22
C SER A 57 -29.84 5.96 17.97
N ALA A 58 -29.71 5.15 19.02
CA ALA A 58 -29.73 3.70 18.93
C ALA A 58 -30.73 3.10 19.92
N SER A 59 -31.50 2.11 19.47
CA SER A 59 -32.37 1.28 20.31
C SER A 59 -32.22 -0.18 19.90
N GLN A 60 -32.26 -1.10 20.86
CA GLN A 60 -32.19 -2.52 20.57
C GLN A 60 -33.39 -3.23 21.21
N GLU A 61 -34.20 -3.89 20.39
CA GLU A 61 -35.40 -4.61 20.83
C GLU A 61 -35.57 -5.88 20.00
N GLY A 62 -35.85 -7.01 20.66
CA GLY A 62 -36.13 -8.28 19.97
C GLY A 62 -35.03 -8.79 19.04
N GLY A 63 -33.75 -8.46 19.31
CA GLY A 63 -32.62 -8.83 18.44
C GLY A 63 -32.37 -7.87 17.27
N VAL A 64 -33.22 -6.85 17.10
CA VAL A 64 -33.05 -5.82 16.07
C VAL A 64 -32.39 -4.59 16.67
N LEU A 65 -31.31 -4.11 16.05
CA LEU A 65 -30.70 -2.81 16.34
C LEU A 65 -31.29 -1.77 15.38
N SER A 66 -31.92 -0.73 15.91
CA SER A 66 -32.39 0.41 15.12
C SER A 66 -31.51 1.63 15.38
N LEU A 67 -30.95 2.19 14.31
CA LEU A 67 -30.19 3.43 14.31
C LEU A 67 -30.99 4.52 13.62
N SER A 68 -31.11 5.71 14.23
CA SER A 68 -31.91 6.80 13.67
C SER A 68 -31.25 8.16 13.82
N ALA A 69 -31.25 8.95 12.74
CA ALA A 69 -30.83 10.35 12.72
C ALA A 69 -31.51 11.07 11.55
N ASN A 70 -31.73 12.38 11.67
CA ASN A 70 -32.25 13.23 10.58
C ASN A 70 -33.56 12.74 9.93
N GLY A 71 -34.42 12.06 10.69
CA GLY A 71 -35.67 11.49 10.20
C GLY A 71 -35.52 10.19 9.40
N GLU A 72 -34.30 9.66 9.28
CA GLU A 72 -34.01 8.34 8.70
C GLU A 72 -33.73 7.29 9.78
N THR A 73 -34.12 6.05 9.51
CA THR A 73 -33.86 4.89 10.36
C THR A 73 -33.25 3.76 9.54
N LEU A 74 -32.28 3.04 10.12
CA LEU A 74 -31.86 1.71 9.67
C LEU A 74 -32.07 0.71 10.81
N SER A 75 -32.84 -0.32 10.52
CA SER A 75 -33.06 -1.47 11.40
C SER A 75 -32.23 -2.65 10.89
N PHE A 76 -31.36 -3.15 11.74
CA PHE A 76 -30.48 -4.27 11.48
C PHE A 76 -30.95 -5.47 12.30
N SER A 77 -31.20 -6.60 11.64
CA SER A 77 -31.42 -7.91 12.26
C SER A 77 -30.18 -8.76 12.01
N PRO A 78 -29.17 -8.75 12.91
CA PRO A 78 -27.89 -9.39 12.64
C PRO A 78 -28.00 -10.92 12.51
N ASP A 79 -28.90 -11.54 13.28
CA ASP A 79 -29.12 -12.98 13.28
C ASP A 79 -29.82 -13.46 11.99
N GLU A 80 -30.70 -12.64 11.43
CA GLU A 80 -31.43 -12.95 10.19
C GLU A 80 -30.72 -12.43 8.93
N GLY A 81 -29.75 -11.53 9.10
CA GLY A 81 -28.99 -10.93 7.99
C GLY A 81 -29.76 -9.87 7.20
N TYR A 82 -30.79 -9.26 7.77
CA TYR A 82 -31.58 -8.22 7.11
C TYR A 82 -31.24 -6.83 7.59
N VAL A 83 -31.30 -5.87 6.66
CA VAL A 83 -31.23 -4.43 6.94
C VAL A 83 -32.34 -3.74 6.19
N TYR A 84 -33.12 -2.92 6.87
CA TYR A 84 -34.20 -2.17 6.23
C TYR A 84 -34.37 -0.78 6.84
N ASP A 85 -34.95 0.14 6.08
CA ASP A 85 -35.35 1.45 6.59
C ASP A 85 -36.81 1.48 7.05
N GLN A 86 -37.25 2.64 7.55
CA GLN A 86 -38.63 2.85 8.01
C GLN A 86 -39.70 2.69 6.90
N ASN A 87 -39.29 2.66 5.63
CA ASN A 87 -40.17 2.45 4.47
C ASN A 87 -40.12 1.00 3.96
N LEU A 88 -39.44 0.10 4.68
CA LEU A 88 -39.22 -1.30 4.31
C LEU A 88 -38.34 -1.50 3.06
N ASN A 89 -37.56 -0.50 2.67
CA ASN A 89 -36.54 -0.71 1.65
C ASN A 89 -35.40 -1.55 2.25
N SER A 90 -34.98 -2.60 1.57
CA SER A 90 -33.87 -3.44 2.03
C SER A 90 -32.51 -2.92 1.57
N TYR A 91 -31.50 -3.10 2.41
CA TYR A 91 -30.13 -2.67 2.15
C TYR A 91 -29.14 -3.81 2.38
N SER A 92 -27.96 -3.67 1.78
CA SER A 92 -26.81 -4.55 1.98
C SER A 92 -25.55 -3.72 2.19
N PRO A 93 -24.54 -4.21 2.92
CA PRO A 93 -24.46 -5.54 3.56
C PRO A 93 -25.11 -5.60 4.97
N PRO A 94 -25.28 -6.80 5.58
CA PRO A 94 -25.88 -6.92 6.91
C PRO A 94 -24.93 -6.50 8.04
N ALA A 95 -25.48 -6.34 9.25
CA ALA A 95 -24.71 -6.18 10.49
C ALA A 95 -24.36 -7.55 11.11
N TYR A 96 -23.37 -7.58 12.01
CA TYR A 96 -22.93 -8.81 12.67
C TYR A 96 -22.69 -8.63 14.16
N HIS A 97 -22.90 -9.68 14.95
CA HIS A 97 -22.45 -9.72 16.34
C HIS A 97 -20.94 -9.98 16.41
N ARG A 98 -20.21 -9.13 17.13
CA ARG A 98 -18.78 -9.31 17.39
C ARG A 98 -18.42 -8.71 18.74
N ASN A 99 -17.68 -9.47 19.55
CA ASN A 99 -17.18 -9.04 20.87
C ASN A 99 -18.28 -8.45 21.78
N GLY A 100 -19.48 -9.04 21.76
CA GLY A 100 -20.60 -8.63 22.60
C GLY A 100 -21.36 -7.37 22.14
N THR A 101 -21.02 -6.80 20.98
CA THR A 101 -21.73 -5.66 20.39
C THR A 101 -22.09 -5.90 18.93
N VAL A 102 -23.00 -5.08 18.40
CA VAL A 102 -23.40 -5.13 16.99
C VAL A 102 -22.48 -4.24 16.16
N TYR A 103 -21.85 -4.84 15.17
CA TYR A 103 -21.02 -4.18 14.19
C TYR A 103 -21.83 -3.87 12.95
N VAL A 104 -21.87 -2.59 12.58
CA VAL A 104 -22.67 -2.08 11.45
C VAL A 104 -21.76 -1.61 10.31
N PRO A 105 -22.20 -1.72 9.05
CA PRO A 105 -21.41 -1.34 7.89
C PRO A 105 -21.21 0.18 7.80
N VAL A 106 -19.95 0.61 7.80
CA VAL A 106 -19.56 2.02 7.90
C VAL A 106 -20.15 2.84 6.76
N LYS A 107 -19.97 2.35 5.52
CA LYS A 107 -20.40 3.05 4.31
C LYS A 107 -21.92 3.27 4.27
N LEU A 108 -22.70 2.26 4.64
CA LEU A 108 -24.16 2.33 4.64
C LEU A 108 -24.65 3.32 5.70
N CYS A 109 -24.17 3.21 6.93
CA CYS A 109 -24.55 4.11 8.01
C CYS A 109 -24.14 5.55 7.72
N CYS A 110 -22.94 5.78 7.18
CA CYS A 110 -22.49 7.12 6.79
C CYS A 110 -23.40 7.72 5.70
N GLY A 111 -23.64 6.96 4.64
CA GLY A 111 -24.51 7.42 3.54
C GLY A 111 -25.94 7.71 4.00
N LYS A 112 -26.49 6.91 4.91
CA LYS A 112 -27.86 7.08 5.42
C LYS A 112 -28.00 8.29 6.35
N PHE A 113 -27.06 8.47 7.28
CA PHE A 113 -27.18 9.49 8.31
C PHE A 113 -26.50 10.82 7.94
N GLY A 114 -25.99 10.95 6.71
CA GLY A 114 -25.32 12.17 6.25
C GLY A 114 -23.95 12.39 6.87
N LEU A 115 -23.28 11.31 7.29
CA LEU A 115 -21.93 11.33 7.84
C LEU A 115 -20.91 10.99 6.74
N SER A 116 -19.64 11.26 7.00
CA SER A 116 -18.52 10.89 6.12
C SER A 116 -17.55 9.98 6.84
N TYR A 117 -16.73 9.23 6.10
CA TYR A 117 -15.62 8.48 6.69
C TYR A 117 -14.37 8.52 5.79
N SER A 118 -13.20 8.38 6.42
CA SER A 118 -11.90 8.29 5.76
C SER A 118 -11.03 7.22 6.42
N THR A 119 -10.09 6.66 5.65
CA THR A 119 -9.07 5.73 6.16
C THR A 119 -7.70 6.36 6.01
N LEU A 120 -7.07 6.67 7.13
CA LEU A 120 -5.77 7.31 7.19
C LEU A 120 -4.71 6.24 7.49
N SER A 121 -3.49 6.43 6.98
CA SER A 121 -2.37 5.55 7.30
C SER A 121 -1.40 6.28 8.22
N PHE A 122 -1.09 5.68 9.37
CA PHE A 122 -0.19 6.22 10.37
C PHE A 122 0.72 5.13 10.93
N SER A 123 2.04 5.29 10.79
CA SER A 123 3.04 4.32 11.28
C SER A 123 2.80 2.86 10.86
N GLY A 124 2.29 2.66 9.64
CA GLY A 124 1.97 1.34 9.09
C GLY A 124 0.61 0.77 9.51
N GLU A 125 -0.12 1.48 10.38
CA GLU A 125 -1.47 1.11 10.85
C GLU A 125 -2.54 1.99 10.20
N THR A 126 -3.80 1.55 10.28
CA THR A 126 -4.93 2.29 9.71
C THR A 126 -5.66 3.06 10.81
N VAL A 127 -6.08 4.30 10.54
CA VAL A 127 -7.05 5.03 11.35
C VAL A 127 -8.32 5.21 10.53
N LEU A 128 -9.39 4.52 10.92
CA LEU A 128 -10.72 4.72 10.37
C LEU A 128 -11.37 5.91 11.09
N ARG A 129 -11.60 7.00 10.38
CA ARG A 129 -12.21 8.21 10.93
C ARG A 129 -13.62 8.36 10.39
N VAL A 130 -14.59 8.59 11.28
CA VAL A 130 -15.99 8.88 10.92
C VAL A 130 -16.32 10.29 11.40
N THR A 131 -16.95 11.11 10.56
CA THR A 131 -17.14 12.55 10.80
C THR A 131 -18.55 13.02 10.46
N ASP A 132 -19.06 14.01 11.18
CA ASP A 132 -20.35 14.67 10.92
C ASP A 132 -20.26 15.93 10.03
N GLY A 133 -19.06 16.26 9.55
CA GLY A 133 -18.81 17.46 8.74
C GLY A 133 -18.38 18.70 9.55
N SER A 134 -18.39 18.65 10.89
CA SER A 134 -17.83 19.70 11.75
C SER A 134 -16.33 19.54 12.04
N ALA A 135 -15.79 18.35 11.72
CA ALA A 135 -14.43 17.96 12.05
C ALA A 135 -13.37 18.69 11.22
N GLN A 136 -12.14 18.74 11.73
CA GLN A 136 -11.01 19.25 10.97
C GLN A 136 -10.70 18.39 9.73
N SER A 137 -9.86 18.90 8.84
CA SER A 137 -9.31 18.11 7.73
C SER A 137 -8.56 16.87 8.25
N ASP A 138 -8.53 15.80 7.47
CA ASP A 138 -7.79 14.58 7.82
C ASP A 138 -6.30 14.84 8.11
N SER A 139 -5.69 15.79 7.39
CA SER A 139 -4.32 16.23 7.65
C SER A 139 -4.18 16.90 9.02
N SER A 140 -5.09 17.82 9.36
CA SER A 140 -5.07 18.53 10.65
C SER A 140 -5.34 17.59 11.82
N PHE A 141 -6.28 16.64 11.65
CA PHE A 141 -6.54 15.60 12.62
C PHE A 141 -5.30 14.75 12.89
N THR A 142 -4.65 14.26 11.81
CA THR A 142 -3.46 13.42 11.92
C THR A 142 -2.31 14.16 12.59
N SER A 143 -2.09 15.42 12.23
CA SER A 143 -1.05 16.25 12.87
C SER A 143 -1.35 16.53 14.34
N SER A 144 -2.59 16.85 14.69
CA SER A 144 -2.97 17.20 16.07
C SER A 144 -3.02 15.99 17.00
N ASN A 145 -3.26 14.80 16.46
CA ASN A 145 -3.37 13.56 17.21
C ASN A 145 -2.18 12.61 17.02
N ALA A 146 -1.08 13.04 16.38
CA ALA A 146 0.05 12.16 16.05
C ALA A 146 0.60 11.42 17.28
N ASP A 147 0.83 12.14 18.38
CA ASP A 147 1.34 11.56 19.62
C ASP A 147 0.33 10.58 20.24
N SER A 148 -0.96 10.92 20.22
CA SER A 148 -2.04 10.06 20.73
C SER A 148 -2.20 8.78 19.89
N ILE A 149 -2.11 8.89 18.56
CA ILE A 149 -2.15 7.74 17.64
C ILE A 149 -0.92 6.85 17.87
N GLN A 150 0.28 7.44 17.94
CA GLN A 150 1.51 6.68 18.19
C GLN A 150 1.51 6.02 19.58
N SER A 151 1.03 6.73 20.60
CA SER A 151 0.89 6.20 21.95
C SER A 151 -0.08 5.02 21.97
N ALA A 152 -1.26 5.15 21.35
CA ALA A 152 -2.22 4.06 21.24
C ALA A 152 -1.63 2.82 20.54
N ILE A 153 -0.90 3.01 19.45
CA ILE A 153 -0.20 1.92 18.74
C ILE A 153 0.85 1.26 19.65
N ASN A 154 1.68 2.05 20.33
CA ASN A 154 2.76 1.54 21.20
C ASN A 154 2.19 0.79 22.41
N THR A 155 1.16 1.36 23.05
CA THR A 155 0.45 0.73 24.17
C THR A 155 -0.14 -0.61 23.74
N TYR A 156 -0.82 -0.68 22.58
CA TYR A 156 -1.40 -1.92 22.07
C TYR A 156 -0.34 -2.97 21.71
N LYS A 157 0.79 -2.53 21.13
CA LYS A 157 1.92 -3.41 20.78
C LYS A 157 2.79 -3.80 21.98
N GLY A 158 2.47 -3.34 23.19
CA GLY A 158 3.25 -3.64 24.40
C GLY A 158 4.63 -3.00 24.44
N VAL A 159 4.84 -1.90 23.71
CA VAL A 159 6.10 -1.15 23.69
C VAL A 159 6.07 -0.12 24.83
N THR A 160 6.79 -0.38 25.92
CA THR A 160 6.98 0.60 27.00
C THR A 160 7.99 1.67 26.56
N PRO A 161 7.67 2.97 26.65
CA PRO A 161 8.65 4.01 26.38
C PRO A 161 9.73 3.99 27.47
N SER A 162 11.00 4.05 27.08
CA SER A 162 12.08 4.32 28.03
C SER A 162 11.94 5.76 28.53
N THR A 163 11.85 5.92 29.84
CA THR A 163 11.70 7.20 30.56
C THR A 163 12.81 8.19 30.19
N PRO A 164 12.51 9.43 29.78
CA PRO A 164 13.46 10.53 29.83
C PRO A 164 13.48 11.11 31.25
N SER A 165 14.68 11.24 31.81
CA SER A 165 14.94 11.87 33.10
C SER A 165 14.61 13.37 33.07
N ASP A 166 14.09 13.88 34.19
CA ASP A 166 13.76 15.29 34.46
C ASP A 166 14.90 16.27 34.13
N GLY A 167 14.53 17.46 33.61
CA GLY A 167 15.39 18.64 33.72
C GLY A 167 15.28 19.69 32.60
N SER A 168 14.40 20.66 32.81
CA SER A 168 14.45 22.07 32.34
C SER A 168 14.40 22.38 30.83
N GLY A 169 13.21 22.83 30.39
CA GLY A 169 13.02 24.08 29.65
C GLY A 169 13.99 24.41 28.52
N GLN A 170 13.74 23.85 27.35
CA GLN A 170 14.03 24.48 26.07
C GLN A 170 13.09 23.87 25.03
N THR A 171 12.35 24.73 24.34
CA THR A 171 11.67 24.42 23.07
C THR A 171 12.66 23.71 22.17
N THR A 172 12.57 22.39 22.13
CA THR A 172 13.32 21.56 21.20
C THR A 172 12.50 21.56 19.93
N GLU A 173 12.94 22.36 18.96
CA GLU A 173 12.58 22.17 17.56
C GLU A 173 12.79 20.69 17.26
N GLN A 174 11.68 19.96 17.13
CA GLN A 174 11.65 18.67 16.46
C GLN A 174 12.36 18.88 15.10
N PRO A 175 13.33 18.05 14.70
CA PRO A 175 13.91 18.15 13.38
C PRO A 175 12.77 18.15 12.38
N ALA A 176 12.53 19.29 11.73
CA ALA A 176 11.49 19.41 10.72
C ALA A 176 11.69 18.26 9.75
N GLU A 177 10.67 17.40 9.58
CA GLU A 177 10.67 16.54 8.40
C GLU A 177 10.89 17.49 7.22
N PRO A 178 11.93 17.28 6.39
CA PRO A 178 12.32 18.28 5.42
C PRO A 178 11.08 18.62 4.59
N PRO A 179 10.74 19.90 4.40
CA PRO A 179 9.53 20.30 3.71
C PRO A 179 9.40 19.53 2.40
N ILE A 180 8.17 19.12 2.06
CA ILE A 180 7.93 18.45 0.78
C ILE A 180 8.50 19.35 -0.31
N PRO A 181 9.40 18.85 -1.17
CA PRO A 181 10.01 19.67 -2.19
C PRO A 181 8.93 20.38 -3.01
N PRO A 182 9.06 21.68 -3.31
CA PRO A 182 8.11 22.35 -4.18
C PRO A 182 8.12 21.66 -5.55
N VAL A 183 6.98 21.55 -6.21
CA VAL A 183 6.93 21.00 -7.57
C VAL A 183 6.87 22.13 -8.58
N GLU A 184 7.83 22.14 -9.50
CA GLU A 184 7.87 23.12 -10.58
C GLU A 184 6.85 22.75 -11.68
N GLU A 185 5.79 23.56 -11.80
CA GLU A 185 4.70 23.33 -12.77
C GLU A 185 5.05 23.74 -14.20
N LYS A 186 6.16 24.44 -14.43
CA LYS A 186 6.66 24.82 -15.77
C LYS A 186 8.18 24.68 -15.84
N PRO A 187 8.69 23.45 -15.93
CA PRO A 187 10.11 23.20 -15.83
C PRO A 187 10.87 23.60 -17.09
N THR A 188 12.08 24.12 -16.89
CA THR A 188 12.99 24.49 -17.99
C THR A 188 13.59 23.27 -18.69
N GLN A 189 13.67 22.13 -17.99
CA GLN A 189 14.13 20.85 -18.53
C GLN A 189 13.12 19.75 -18.20
N LYS A 190 13.13 18.69 -18.99
CA LYS A 190 12.35 17.49 -18.72
C LYS A 190 13.02 16.26 -19.32
N PRO A 191 12.77 15.05 -18.78
CA PRO A 191 13.38 13.83 -19.26
C PRO A 191 12.99 13.56 -20.72
N ALA A 192 13.95 13.05 -21.51
CA ALA A 192 13.66 12.60 -22.87
C ALA A 192 12.66 11.45 -22.92
N ARG A 193 12.60 10.63 -21.86
CA ARG A 193 11.66 9.52 -21.68
C ARG A 193 11.62 9.06 -20.23
N VAL A 194 10.46 8.54 -19.80
CA VAL A 194 10.29 7.90 -18.49
C VAL A 194 9.76 6.48 -18.64
N TYR A 195 10.45 5.52 -18.04
CA TYR A 195 9.92 4.18 -17.79
C TYR A 195 9.44 4.09 -16.35
N LEU A 196 8.13 3.89 -16.16
CA LEU A 196 7.58 3.55 -14.85
C LEU A 196 7.82 2.06 -14.61
N THR A 197 8.55 1.74 -13.53
CA THR A 197 8.95 0.38 -13.21
C THR A 197 8.61 0.02 -11.78
N PHE A 198 7.94 -1.12 -11.57
CA PHE A 198 7.47 -1.57 -10.26
C PHE A 198 8.32 -2.76 -9.81
N TYR A 199 8.96 -2.63 -8.65
CA TYR A 199 9.87 -3.62 -8.10
C TYR A 199 9.23 -4.34 -6.91
N GLY A 200 9.37 -5.67 -6.89
CA GLY A 200 8.96 -6.51 -5.77
C GLY A 200 7.73 -7.37 -6.06
N ALA A 201 7.35 -8.17 -5.06
CA ALA A 201 6.20 -9.06 -5.19
C ALA A 201 4.89 -8.26 -5.30
N PRO A 202 3.96 -8.67 -6.18
CA PRO A 202 2.63 -8.09 -6.20
C PRO A 202 1.94 -8.26 -4.83
N THR A 203 1.48 -7.15 -4.25
CA THR A 203 0.70 -7.12 -3.02
C THR A 203 -0.78 -6.87 -3.31
N THR A 204 -1.60 -6.81 -2.26
CA THR A 204 -3.00 -6.36 -2.30
C THR A 204 -3.19 -4.94 -2.86
N ASN A 205 -2.14 -4.12 -2.91
CA ASN A 205 -2.19 -2.76 -3.47
C ASN A 205 -1.97 -2.72 -4.99
N THR A 206 -1.39 -3.78 -5.57
CA THR A 206 -1.05 -3.84 -7.00
C THR A 206 -2.26 -3.64 -7.93
N PRO A 207 -3.46 -4.18 -7.64
CA PRO A 207 -4.64 -3.89 -8.46
C PRO A 207 -4.94 -2.40 -8.58
N ALA A 208 -4.80 -1.62 -7.49
CA ALA A 208 -5.03 -0.18 -7.52
C ALA A 208 -3.95 0.58 -8.32
N VAL A 209 -2.73 0.05 -8.36
CA VAL A 209 -1.65 0.56 -9.23
C VAL A 209 -2.00 0.33 -10.70
N LEU A 210 -2.47 -0.86 -11.04
CA LEU A 210 -2.93 -1.20 -12.40
C LEU A 210 -4.12 -0.32 -12.81
N ASP A 211 -5.10 -0.12 -11.92
CA ASP A 211 -6.22 0.80 -12.16
C ASP A 211 -5.75 2.24 -12.43
N ALA A 212 -4.74 2.72 -11.68
CA ALA A 212 -4.17 4.05 -11.87
C ALA A 212 -3.43 4.19 -13.21
N LEU A 213 -2.67 3.16 -13.62
CA LEU A 213 -2.00 3.12 -14.92
C LEU A 213 -3.01 3.07 -16.08
N HIS A 214 -4.03 2.21 -15.96
CA HIS A 214 -5.11 2.09 -16.93
C HIS A 214 -5.86 3.40 -17.11
N SER A 215 -6.28 4.03 -16.00
CA SER A 215 -6.98 5.33 -16.01
C SER A 215 -6.13 6.45 -16.62
N ALA A 216 -4.80 6.38 -16.47
CA ALA A 216 -3.87 7.32 -17.06
C ALA A 216 -3.50 7.00 -18.52
N GLY A 217 -3.94 5.87 -19.08
CA GLY A 217 -3.55 5.39 -20.39
C GLY A 217 -2.05 5.07 -20.51
N ARG A 218 -1.41 4.63 -19.42
CA ARG A 218 0.04 4.40 -19.35
C ARG A 218 0.36 2.92 -19.21
N LEU A 219 1.38 2.49 -19.95
CA LEU A 219 1.96 1.15 -19.81
C LEU A 219 3.26 1.22 -19.00
N ALA A 220 3.49 0.21 -18.18
CA ALA A 220 4.64 0.13 -17.28
C ALA A 220 5.35 -1.23 -17.37
N THR A 221 6.42 -1.39 -16.59
CA THR A 221 7.19 -2.63 -16.45
C THR A 221 7.14 -3.11 -15.02
N PHE A 222 6.94 -4.41 -14.79
CA PHE A 222 6.86 -5.00 -13.44
C PHE A 222 8.00 -6.01 -13.26
N PHE A 223 8.96 -5.69 -12.39
CA PHE A 223 10.07 -6.56 -12.00
C PHE A 223 9.64 -7.46 -10.84
N LEU A 224 9.13 -8.64 -11.19
CA LEU A 224 8.61 -9.64 -10.26
C LEU A 224 9.74 -10.51 -9.70
N PRO A 225 9.79 -10.81 -8.38
CA PRO A 225 10.80 -11.68 -7.79
C PRO A 225 10.86 -13.04 -8.49
N VAL A 226 12.06 -13.58 -8.67
CA VAL A 226 12.24 -14.94 -9.23
C VAL A 226 11.64 -16.03 -8.36
N ASP A 227 11.41 -15.75 -7.07
CA ASP A 227 10.56 -16.58 -6.24
C ASP A 227 9.08 -16.39 -6.60
N ALA A 228 8.61 -17.22 -7.53
CA ALA A 228 7.25 -17.14 -8.06
C ALA A 228 6.18 -17.57 -7.05
N SER A 229 6.54 -18.12 -5.88
CA SER A 229 5.57 -18.38 -4.80
C SER A 229 5.01 -17.10 -4.18
N THR A 230 5.72 -15.98 -4.35
CA THR A 230 5.31 -14.65 -3.88
C THR A 230 4.28 -13.98 -4.80
N TRP A 231 3.95 -14.60 -5.94
CA TRP A 231 3.09 -13.99 -6.94
C TRP A 231 1.61 -14.26 -6.62
N THR A 232 0.77 -13.26 -6.86
CA THR A 232 -0.68 -13.47 -6.95
C THR A 232 -1.03 -13.76 -8.41
N ASP A 233 -1.48 -14.98 -8.71
CA ASP A 233 -1.74 -15.47 -10.08
C ASP A 233 -2.62 -14.52 -10.91
N ASP A 234 -3.72 -14.05 -10.33
CA ASP A 234 -4.64 -13.13 -11.02
C ASP A 234 -4.00 -11.78 -11.31
N THR A 235 -3.18 -11.27 -10.39
CA THR A 235 -2.45 -10.01 -10.59
C THR A 235 -1.41 -10.15 -11.70
N VAL A 236 -0.67 -11.26 -11.75
CA VAL A 236 0.32 -11.51 -12.82
C VAL A 236 -0.36 -11.65 -14.18
N ARG A 237 -1.49 -12.38 -14.25
CA ARG A 237 -2.33 -12.44 -15.45
C ARG A 237 -2.79 -11.06 -15.89
N ARG A 238 -3.27 -10.25 -14.95
CA ARG A 238 -3.75 -8.90 -15.20
C ARG A 238 -2.65 -7.96 -15.72
N ILE A 239 -1.44 -8.01 -15.14
CA ILE A 239 -0.27 -7.26 -15.60
C ILE A 239 -0.05 -7.48 -17.11
N VAL A 240 -0.02 -8.75 -17.54
CA VAL A 240 0.22 -9.09 -18.95
C VAL A 240 -0.98 -8.77 -19.82
N ALA A 241 -2.20 -9.07 -19.36
CA ALA A 241 -3.44 -8.84 -20.11
C ALA A 241 -3.69 -7.34 -20.38
N GLU A 242 -3.29 -6.46 -19.47
CA GLU A 242 -3.35 -5.00 -19.65
C GLU A 242 -2.19 -4.44 -20.49
N GLY A 243 -1.30 -5.31 -20.99
CA GLY A 243 -0.21 -4.95 -21.86
C GLY A 243 0.98 -4.32 -21.14
N HIS A 244 1.17 -4.57 -19.85
CA HIS A 244 2.43 -4.21 -19.20
C HIS A 244 3.53 -5.22 -19.52
N THR A 245 4.79 -4.82 -19.36
CA THR A 245 5.92 -5.73 -19.56
C THR A 245 6.23 -6.46 -18.25
N PRO A 246 6.10 -7.79 -18.17
CA PRO A 246 6.67 -8.55 -17.06
C PRO A 246 8.20 -8.65 -17.22
N ALA A 247 8.91 -8.44 -16.13
CA ALA A 247 10.36 -8.59 -16.00
C ALA A 247 10.65 -9.38 -14.71
N LEU A 248 11.87 -9.91 -14.57
CA LEU A 248 12.25 -10.71 -13.41
C LEU A 248 13.24 -9.96 -12.51
N LEU A 249 13.09 -10.14 -11.20
CA LEU A 249 13.90 -9.52 -10.17
C LEU A 249 14.67 -10.58 -9.41
N LEU A 250 15.99 -10.55 -9.58
CA LEU A 250 16.92 -11.36 -8.79
C LEU A 250 17.14 -10.74 -7.42
N ASN A 251 17.43 -11.59 -6.44
CA ASN A 251 18.07 -11.22 -5.17
C ASN A 251 19.38 -12.00 -5.09
N ALA A 252 20.34 -11.58 -5.92
CA ALA A 252 21.62 -12.25 -6.05
C ALA A 252 22.68 -11.54 -5.19
N SER A 253 23.46 -12.33 -4.47
CA SER A 253 24.70 -11.87 -3.84
C SER A 253 25.91 -12.28 -4.69
N PRO A 254 27.09 -11.71 -4.44
CA PRO A 254 28.31 -12.14 -5.13
C PRO A 254 28.66 -13.62 -4.92
N GLN A 255 28.07 -14.27 -3.90
CA GLN A 255 28.28 -15.68 -3.58
C GLN A 255 27.32 -16.62 -4.33
N THR A 256 26.23 -16.11 -4.91
CA THR A 256 25.29 -16.94 -5.67
C THR A 256 25.96 -17.46 -6.95
N ALA A 257 25.87 -18.77 -7.21
CA ALA A 257 26.51 -19.33 -8.40
C ALA A 257 25.80 -18.82 -9.68
N PRO A 258 26.54 -18.50 -10.77
CA PRO A 258 25.93 -18.03 -12.01
C PRO A 258 24.87 -18.99 -12.59
N ALA A 259 25.10 -20.31 -12.46
CA ALA A 259 24.15 -21.33 -12.91
C ALA A 259 22.83 -21.29 -12.13
N ASP A 260 22.88 -21.04 -10.82
CA ASP A 260 21.68 -20.94 -9.97
C ASP A 260 20.82 -19.74 -10.37
N LEU A 261 21.45 -18.60 -10.72
CA LEU A 261 20.73 -17.42 -11.22
C LEU A 261 19.95 -17.73 -12.50
N VAL A 262 20.60 -18.40 -13.46
CA VAL A 262 19.97 -18.80 -14.72
C VAL A 262 18.84 -19.81 -14.46
N ALA A 263 19.04 -20.76 -13.55
CA ALA A 263 18.03 -21.73 -13.16
C ALA A 263 16.81 -21.07 -12.51
N SER A 264 17.01 -20.15 -11.56
CA SER A 264 15.92 -19.39 -10.92
C SER A 264 15.13 -18.57 -11.93
N LEU A 265 15.79 -17.91 -12.88
CA LEU A 265 15.11 -17.17 -13.94
C LEU A 265 14.35 -18.08 -14.91
N THR A 266 14.87 -19.28 -15.17
CA THR A 266 14.20 -20.28 -16.01
C THR A 266 12.92 -20.74 -15.33
N ALA A 267 12.98 -21.15 -14.06
CA ALA A 267 11.82 -21.58 -13.29
C ALA A 267 10.75 -20.46 -13.16
N ALA A 268 11.17 -19.22 -12.90
CA ALA A 268 10.26 -18.08 -12.86
C ALA A 268 9.59 -17.84 -14.22
N ASN A 269 10.33 -17.97 -15.33
CA ASN A 269 9.77 -17.85 -16.68
C ASN A 269 8.80 -19.00 -17.02
N GLU A 270 9.07 -20.22 -16.59
CA GLU A 270 8.14 -21.34 -16.75
C GLU A 270 6.81 -21.05 -16.05
N ARG A 271 6.88 -20.52 -14.81
CA ARG A 271 5.67 -20.10 -14.08
C ARG A 271 4.96 -18.93 -14.75
N LEU A 272 5.68 -17.91 -15.22
CA LEU A 272 5.11 -16.78 -15.95
C LEU A 272 4.40 -17.24 -17.24
N THR A 273 5.03 -18.16 -17.97
CA THR A 273 4.50 -18.72 -19.22
C THR A 273 3.27 -19.56 -18.93
N LEU A 274 3.26 -20.36 -17.87
CA LEU A 274 2.09 -21.13 -17.43
C LEU A 274 0.89 -20.23 -17.10
N LEU A 275 1.12 -19.09 -16.44
CA LEU A 275 0.05 -18.19 -16.05
C LEU A 275 -0.48 -17.34 -17.20
N THR A 276 0.40 -16.93 -18.13
CA THR A 276 0.12 -15.82 -19.05
C THR A 276 0.38 -16.12 -20.53
N GLY A 277 1.05 -17.23 -20.85
CA GLY A 277 1.53 -17.55 -22.19
C GLY A 277 2.74 -16.72 -22.65
N VAL A 278 3.29 -15.87 -21.78
CA VAL A 278 4.42 -14.97 -22.09
C VAL A 278 5.65 -15.36 -21.27
N SER A 279 6.84 -15.21 -21.86
CA SER A 279 8.13 -15.27 -21.16
C SER A 279 8.87 -13.95 -21.30
N THR A 280 9.82 -13.68 -20.40
CA THR A 280 10.61 -12.44 -20.43
C THR A 280 12.12 -12.71 -20.44
N ARG A 281 12.85 -11.78 -21.03
CA ARG A 281 14.32 -11.72 -21.03
C ARG A 281 14.83 -10.43 -20.39
N ILE A 282 13.96 -9.66 -19.74
CA ILE A 282 14.34 -8.44 -19.03
C ILE A 282 14.51 -8.80 -17.55
N VAL A 283 15.68 -8.48 -16.98
CA VAL A 283 16.00 -8.81 -15.60
C VAL A 283 16.68 -7.63 -14.90
N SER A 284 16.44 -7.50 -13.60
CA SER A 284 17.17 -6.60 -12.70
C SER A 284 17.65 -7.40 -11.50
N ASN A 285 18.68 -6.91 -10.81
CA ASN A 285 19.00 -7.34 -9.44
C ASN A 285 18.42 -6.33 -8.44
N ASP A 286 17.86 -6.79 -7.32
CA ASP A 286 17.21 -5.96 -6.30
C ASP A 286 18.12 -4.86 -5.73
N THR A 287 19.38 -5.19 -5.53
CA THR A 287 20.47 -4.35 -5.06
C THR A 287 21.25 -3.68 -6.19
N GLY A 288 20.77 -3.80 -7.43
CA GLY A 288 21.36 -3.25 -8.64
C GLY A 288 22.33 -4.20 -9.33
N CYS A 289 22.39 -4.14 -10.66
CA CYS A 289 23.20 -5.03 -11.49
C CYS A 289 24.72 -4.84 -11.26
N VAL A 290 25.15 -3.68 -10.74
CA VAL A 290 26.54 -3.46 -10.30
C VAL A 290 27.00 -4.41 -9.19
N LYS A 291 26.06 -4.96 -8.41
CA LYS A 291 26.37 -5.92 -7.35
C LYS A 291 26.58 -7.34 -7.86
N LEU A 292 26.19 -7.62 -9.10
CA LEU A 292 26.50 -8.88 -9.75
C LEU A 292 28.00 -8.95 -10.07
N THR A 293 28.60 -10.13 -9.95
CA THR A 293 29.96 -10.36 -10.44
C THR A 293 29.99 -10.39 -11.97
N GLN A 294 31.17 -10.23 -12.58
CA GLN A 294 31.30 -10.33 -14.03
C GLN A 294 30.84 -11.70 -14.56
N ALA A 295 31.20 -12.78 -13.88
CA ALA A 295 30.77 -14.14 -14.25
C ALA A 295 29.24 -14.31 -14.19
N GLN A 296 28.58 -13.71 -13.20
CA GLN A 296 27.11 -13.70 -13.12
C GLN A 296 26.51 -12.92 -14.29
N ARG A 297 27.01 -11.71 -14.59
CA ARG A 297 26.51 -10.91 -15.73
C ARG A 297 26.72 -11.63 -17.06
N ASP A 298 27.90 -12.18 -17.31
CA ASP A 298 28.20 -12.89 -18.55
C ASP A 298 27.34 -14.15 -18.70
N ALA A 299 27.03 -14.87 -17.62
CA ALA A 299 26.11 -15.99 -17.66
C ALA A 299 24.67 -15.56 -17.99
N LEU A 300 24.18 -14.47 -17.39
CA LEU A 300 22.85 -13.93 -17.67
C LEU A 300 22.73 -13.46 -19.12
N ILE A 301 23.73 -12.73 -19.62
CA ILE A 301 23.79 -12.25 -21.00
C ILE A 301 23.91 -13.43 -21.97
N GLY A 302 24.74 -14.42 -21.65
CA GLY A 302 24.88 -15.66 -22.42
C GLY A 302 23.58 -16.47 -22.50
N ALA A 303 22.75 -16.41 -21.45
CA ALA A 303 21.40 -16.99 -21.43
C ALA A 303 20.34 -16.10 -22.12
N GLY A 304 20.75 -14.98 -22.74
CA GLY A 304 19.90 -14.09 -23.52
C GLY A 304 19.11 -13.07 -22.70
N TYR A 305 19.46 -12.84 -21.43
CA TYR A 305 18.86 -11.81 -20.60
C TYR A 305 19.50 -10.44 -20.80
N ARG A 306 18.69 -9.39 -20.69
CA ARG A 306 19.08 -7.99 -20.71
C ARG A 306 18.97 -7.39 -19.32
N LEU A 307 20.07 -6.84 -18.82
CA LEU A 307 20.18 -6.28 -17.48
C LEU A 307 19.67 -4.83 -17.45
N TRP A 308 18.65 -4.58 -16.64
CA TRP A 308 18.08 -3.26 -16.40
C TRP A 308 18.20 -2.89 -14.93
N ASP A 309 18.48 -1.64 -14.64
CA ASP A 309 18.36 -1.03 -13.32
C ASP A 309 17.46 0.21 -13.40
N SER A 310 16.93 0.61 -12.25
CA SER A 310 16.36 1.94 -12.07
C SER A 310 17.47 2.99 -12.00
N THR A 311 17.25 4.14 -12.62
CA THR A 311 18.14 5.30 -12.51
C THR A 311 17.76 6.19 -11.33
N PHE A 312 16.54 6.06 -10.83
CA PHE A 312 15.99 6.87 -9.75
C PHE A 312 14.97 6.07 -8.94
N ASP A 313 15.04 6.15 -7.60
CA ASP A 313 14.06 5.56 -6.70
C ASP A 313 13.10 6.66 -6.21
N SER A 314 11.80 6.44 -6.39
CA SER A 314 10.77 7.40 -5.98
C SER A 314 10.62 7.52 -4.45
N GLY A 315 11.10 6.53 -3.69
CA GLY A 315 10.90 6.45 -2.25
C GLY A 315 9.48 6.07 -1.83
N ASP A 316 8.60 5.69 -2.77
CA ASP A 316 7.20 5.34 -2.50
C ASP A 316 7.02 4.12 -1.58
N ALA A 317 8.05 3.29 -1.38
CA ALA A 317 8.02 2.21 -0.40
C ALA A 317 7.87 2.72 1.04
N THR A 318 8.49 3.86 1.35
CA THR A 318 8.63 4.36 2.73
C THR A 318 8.02 5.74 2.94
N GLN A 319 7.86 6.52 1.86
CA GLN A 319 7.37 7.88 1.90
C GLN A 319 5.89 7.98 1.55
N SER A 320 5.29 9.11 1.93
CA SER A 320 3.94 9.48 1.49
C SER A 320 3.88 9.65 -0.03
N ALA A 321 2.69 9.50 -0.61
CA ALA A 321 2.49 9.66 -2.04
C ALA A 321 2.88 11.07 -2.54
N ALA A 322 2.61 12.10 -1.73
CA ALA A 322 2.96 13.49 -2.05
C ALA A 322 4.47 13.71 -2.08
N ARG A 323 5.20 13.13 -1.12
CA ARG A 323 6.67 13.26 -1.07
C ARG A 323 7.34 12.45 -2.17
N ALA A 324 6.89 11.22 -2.42
CA ALA A 324 7.40 10.39 -3.51
C ALA A 324 7.15 11.06 -4.88
N TYR A 325 5.95 11.61 -5.07
CA TYR A 325 5.62 12.44 -6.24
C TYR A 325 6.56 13.64 -6.37
N ALA A 326 6.70 14.46 -5.32
CA ALA A 326 7.51 15.67 -5.35
C ALA A 326 8.99 15.38 -5.60
N THR A 327 9.55 14.36 -4.95
CA THR A 327 10.93 13.93 -5.14
C THR A 327 11.16 13.47 -6.58
N THR A 328 10.22 12.70 -7.15
CA THR A 328 10.31 12.24 -8.54
C THR A 328 10.16 13.39 -9.54
N ALA A 329 9.22 14.32 -9.30
CA ALA A 329 9.04 15.50 -10.15
C ALA A 329 10.31 16.38 -10.13
N GLN A 330 10.93 16.57 -8.96
CA GLN A 330 12.21 17.28 -8.84
C GLN A 330 13.35 16.60 -9.63
N ASN A 331 13.38 15.27 -9.64
CA ASN A 331 14.31 14.54 -10.51
C ASN A 331 14.03 14.80 -12.00
N PHE A 332 12.77 14.85 -12.42
CA PHE A 332 12.42 15.11 -13.81
C PHE A 332 12.89 16.48 -14.29
N VAL A 333 12.75 17.53 -13.48
CA VAL A 333 13.12 18.89 -13.89
C VAL A 333 14.63 19.14 -13.86
N SER A 334 15.40 18.24 -13.24
CA SER A 334 16.86 18.33 -13.15
C SER A 334 17.60 17.50 -14.21
N THR A 335 16.88 16.85 -15.13
CA THR A 335 17.50 16.00 -16.15
C THR A 335 16.79 16.04 -17.50
N THR A 336 17.58 15.89 -18.56
CA THR A 336 17.08 15.61 -19.92
C THR A 336 17.28 14.15 -20.32
N ALA A 337 17.95 13.35 -19.48
CA ALA A 337 18.20 11.94 -19.76
C ALA A 337 16.91 11.10 -19.71
N THR A 338 17.00 9.86 -20.19
CA THR A 338 15.95 8.87 -19.94
C THR A 338 15.99 8.45 -18.49
N VAL A 339 14.82 8.43 -17.83
CA VAL A 339 14.69 8.05 -16.42
C VAL A 339 13.94 6.74 -16.30
N VAL A 340 14.51 5.79 -15.56
CA VAL A 340 13.85 4.55 -15.14
C VAL A 340 13.49 4.70 -13.67
N VAL A 341 12.21 4.94 -13.38
CA VAL A 341 11.72 5.23 -12.03
C VAL A 341 11.37 3.92 -11.33
N ARG A 342 12.06 3.61 -10.23
CA ARG A 342 11.69 2.53 -9.31
C ARG A 342 10.54 3.00 -8.42
N LEU A 343 9.43 2.28 -8.56
CA LEU A 343 8.24 2.31 -7.71
C LEU A 343 8.07 0.93 -7.09
N HIS A 344 7.25 0.82 -6.06
CA HIS A 344 7.00 -0.43 -5.34
C HIS A 344 5.52 -0.81 -5.37
N HIS A 345 5.11 -1.77 -4.54
CA HIS A 345 3.72 -2.20 -4.40
C HIS A 345 3.14 -1.73 -3.05
N SER A 346 3.48 -0.52 -2.64
CA SER A 346 3.09 0.05 -1.34
C SER A 346 1.67 0.64 -1.39
N ALA A 347 1.13 1.00 -0.23
CA ALA A 347 -0.17 1.67 -0.14
C ALA A 347 -0.16 3.07 -0.78
N SER A 348 1.00 3.73 -0.85
CA SER A 348 1.12 5.07 -1.43
C SER A 348 1.34 5.04 -2.95
N THR A 349 1.87 3.93 -3.49
CA THR A 349 2.24 3.79 -4.91
C THR A 349 1.12 4.18 -5.87
N ALA A 350 -0.11 3.70 -5.68
CA ALA A 350 -1.20 3.99 -6.61
C ALA A 350 -1.49 5.50 -6.72
N GLN A 351 -1.45 6.22 -5.59
CA GLN A 351 -1.63 7.66 -5.59
C GLN A 351 -0.41 8.39 -6.16
N THR A 352 0.81 7.93 -5.87
CA THR A 352 2.04 8.44 -6.51
C THR A 352 1.94 8.33 -8.03
N VAL A 353 1.49 7.18 -8.55
CA VAL A 353 1.29 6.94 -9.98
C VAL A 353 0.26 7.89 -10.58
N ARG A 354 -0.87 8.15 -9.91
CA ARG A 354 -1.87 9.12 -10.40
C ARG A 354 -1.27 10.53 -10.52
N SER A 355 -0.62 11.01 -9.46
CA SER A 355 0.00 12.33 -9.43
C SER A 355 1.11 12.49 -10.46
N LEU A 356 2.00 11.49 -10.57
CA LEU A 356 3.08 11.50 -11.56
C LEU A 356 2.53 11.44 -12.98
N SER A 357 1.54 10.59 -13.23
CA SER A 357 0.93 10.47 -14.55
C SER A 357 0.28 11.77 -15.00
N ALA A 358 -0.42 12.46 -14.10
CA ALA A 358 -1.01 13.76 -14.37
C ALA A 358 0.06 14.82 -14.66
N TYR A 359 1.13 14.87 -13.85
CA TYR A 359 2.25 15.78 -14.08
C TYR A 359 2.92 15.53 -15.43
N MET A 360 3.27 14.29 -15.73
CA MET A 360 3.89 13.90 -17.00
C MET A 360 3.00 14.23 -18.20
N SER A 361 1.67 14.11 -18.07
CA SER A 361 0.74 14.51 -19.12
C SER A 361 0.74 16.04 -19.32
N ARG A 362 0.69 16.83 -18.24
CA ARG A 362 0.77 18.30 -18.34
C ARG A 362 2.08 18.78 -18.95
N GLN A 363 3.20 18.14 -18.59
CA GLN A 363 4.54 18.50 -19.08
C GLN A 363 4.89 17.90 -20.43
N GLY A 364 4.03 17.03 -20.99
CA GLY A 364 4.32 16.28 -22.22
C GLY A 364 5.61 15.47 -22.11
N ILE A 365 5.78 14.74 -20.99
CA ILE A 365 6.90 13.82 -20.76
C ILE A 365 6.49 12.45 -21.34
N PRO A 366 7.19 11.95 -22.36
CA PRO A 366 6.85 10.67 -22.98
C PRO A 366 7.15 9.52 -22.03
N SER A 367 6.24 8.53 -22.01
CA SER A 367 6.38 7.35 -21.17
C SER A 367 5.99 6.10 -21.93
N SER A 368 6.71 5.02 -21.66
CA SER A 368 6.50 3.71 -22.26
C SER A 368 6.91 2.62 -21.28
N ARG A 369 6.47 1.38 -21.54
CA ARG A 369 7.04 0.19 -20.91
C ARG A 369 8.41 -0.14 -21.53
N VAL A 370 9.25 -0.86 -20.79
CA VAL A 370 10.50 -1.42 -21.32
C VAL A 370 10.14 -2.51 -22.33
N ILE A 371 10.87 -2.56 -23.45
CA ILE A 371 10.73 -3.60 -24.46
C ILE A 371 12.12 -4.21 -24.74
N LEU A 372 12.15 -5.44 -25.22
CA LEU A 372 13.41 -6.17 -25.41
C LEU A 372 14.39 -5.45 -26.35
N SER A 373 13.87 -4.77 -27.38
CA SER A 373 14.68 -4.02 -28.36
C SER A 373 15.18 -2.67 -27.84
N ALA A 374 14.71 -2.21 -26.68
CA ALA A 374 15.24 -1.00 -26.07
C ALA A 374 16.67 -1.25 -25.55
N THR A 375 17.54 -0.25 -25.72
CA THR A 375 18.89 -0.28 -25.14
C THR A 375 18.79 -0.37 -23.62
N PRO A 376 19.39 -1.40 -22.99
CA PRO A 376 19.37 -1.55 -21.54
C PRO A 376 19.99 -0.35 -20.83
N ILE A 377 19.38 0.03 -19.71
CA ILE A 377 19.92 1.03 -18.79
C ILE A 377 20.27 0.28 -17.51
N ASN A 378 21.55 0.21 -17.18
CA ASN A 378 22.01 -0.38 -15.93
C ASN A 378 23.25 0.35 -15.40
N SER A 379 23.48 0.18 -14.11
CA SER A 379 24.59 0.80 -13.37
C SER A 379 25.98 0.35 -13.85
N THR A 380 26.08 -0.74 -14.62
CA THR A 380 27.34 -1.21 -15.23
C THR A 380 27.59 -0.65 -16.63
N SER A 381 26.67 0.16 -17.18
CA SER A 381 26.73 0.69 -18.55
C SER A 381 26.88 -0.40 -19.64
N ASP A 382 26.44 -1.63 -19.36
CA ASP A 382 26.49 -2.74 -20.32
C ASP A 382 25.23 -2.70 -21.20
N THR A 383 25.40 -2.59 -22.51
CA THR A 383 24.28 -2.41 -23.45
C THR A 383 23.84 -3.70 -24.14
N ARG A 384 24.42 -4.85 -23.79
CA ARG A 384 24.18 -6.14 -24.46
C ARG A 384 22.76 -6.68 -24.23
#